data_AF-A0A1F5DEW5-F1
#
_entry.id   AF-A0A1F5DEW5-F1
#
_cell.length_a   1.000
_cell.length_b   1.000
_cell.length_c   1.000
_cell.angle_alpha   90.00
_cell.angle_beta   90.00
_cell.angle_gamma   90.00
#
_symmetry.space_group_name_H-M   'P 1'
#
loop_
_entity.id
_entity.type
_entity.pdbx_description
1 polymer ?
#
loop_
_entity_poly.entity_id
_entity_poly.type
_entity_poly.pdbx_seq_one_letter_code
_entity_poly.pdbx_strand_id
1 'polypeptide(L)'
;MTEMSSNVKSALCYVGGWLTGLIFLLIEKKDKDIRFHAIQSILTFGGLTILIMVPLLGLVLAPLAAIFGFILWLVLIIKTYQGEKIVLPLVGEFAKKQVEKV
;
A
#
# COMPACT_ATOMS: atom_id res chain seq x y z
N MET A 1 -13.38 24.21 -5.69
CA MET A 1 -12.13 23.42 -5.61
C MET A 1 -12.55 21.97 -5.69
N THR A 2 -12.10 21.22 -6.68
CA THR A 2 -12.53 19.83 -6.89
C THR A 2 -12.07 18.97 -5.72
N GLU A 3 -13.02 18.43 -4.94
CA GLU A 3 -12.67 17.37 -4.01
C GLU A 3 -12.13 16.19 -4.83
N MET A 4 -10.88 15.82 -4.58
CA MET A 4 -10.26 14.67 -5.23
C MET A 4 -11.05 13.42 -4.86
N SER A 5 -11.45 12.64 -5.87
CA SER A 5 -12.28 11.46 -5.66
C SER A 5 -11.56 10.40 -4.82
N SER A 6 -12.32 9.59 -4.09
CA SER A 6 -11.77 8.62 -3.12
C SER A 6 -10.81 7.62 -3.78
N ASN A 7 -11.13 7.14 -4.99
CA ASN A 7 -10.24 6.28 -5.79
C ASN A 7 -8.87 6.92 -6.10
N VAL A 8 -8.81 8.23 -6.35
CA VAL A 8 -7.53 8.93 -6.59
C VAL A 8 -6.73 9.02 -5.29
N LYS A 9 -7.36 9.39 -4.17
CA LYS A 9 -6.70 9.41 -2.85
C LYS A 9 -6.18 8.02 -2.46
N SER A 10 -6.99 6.98 -2.65
CA SER A 10 -6.62 5.60 -2.39
C SER A 10 -5.47 5.13 -3.28
N ALA A 11 -5.43 5.52 -4.57
CA ALA A 11 -4.31 5.18 -5.45
C ALA A 11 -3.01 5.89 -5.04
N LEU A 12 -3.10 7.17 -4.64
CA LEU A 12 -1.96 7.95 -4.16
C LEU A 12 -1.30 7.35 -2.91
N CYS A 13 -2.03 6.58 -2.10
CA CYS A 13 -1.45 5.84 -0.97
C CYS A 13 -0.30 4.92 -1.41
N TYR A 14 -0.32 4.42 -2.65
CA TYR A 14 0.69 3.50 -3.19
C TYR A 14 1.82 4.18 -3.98
N VAL A 15 1.64 5.40 -4.48
CA VAL A 15 2.57 6.02 -5.45
C VAL A 15 3.98 6.18 -4.87
N GLY A 16 4.12 6.67 -3.64
CA GLY A 16 5.39 6.72 -2.93
C GLY A 16 5.65 5.49 -2.06
N GLY A 17 5.00 4.37 -2.35
CA GLY A 17 5.02 3.17 -1.53
C GLY A 17 4.55 3.45 -0.09
N TRP A 18 5.33 2.96 0.88
CA TRP A 18 4.97 3.10 2.29
C TRP A 18 4.99 4.56 2.79
N LEU A 19 5.75 5.46 2.15
CA LEU A 19 5.83 6.87 2.54
C LEU A 19 4.51 7.61 2.30
N THR A 20 3.93 7.47 1.11
CA THR A 20 2.61 8.05 0.82
C THR A 20 1.52 7.39 1.63
N GLY A 21 1.62 6.08 1.88
CA GLY A 21 0.72 5.39 2.80
C GLY A 21 0.74 6.03 4.19
N LEU A 22 1.92 6.31 4.74
CA LEU A 22 2.06 6.99 6.04
C LEU A 22 1.44 8.38 6.03
N ILE A 23 1.71 9.18 5.00
CA ILE A 23 1.12 10.53 4.85
C ILE A 23 -0.41 10.45 4.86
N PHE A 24 -0.99 9.59 4.03
CA PHE A 24 -2.45 9.43 3.95
C PHE A 24 -3.06 8.93 5.25
N LEU A 25 -2.40 8.00 5.96
CA LEU A 25 -2.86 7.52 7.26
C LEU A 25 -2.89 8.62 8.34
N LEU A 26 -1.95 9.57 8.25
CA LEU A 26 -1.85 10.70 9.18
C LEU A 26 -2.84 11.82 8.87
N ILE A 27 -3.11 12.12 7.60
CA ILE A 27 -4.03 13.22 7.22
C ILE A 27 -5.50 12.77 7.14
N GLU A 28 -5.77 11.55 6.70
CA GLU A 28 -7.13 11.05 6.52
C GLU A 28 -7.65 10.41 7.81
N LYS A 29 -8.72 10.96 8.37
CA LYS A 29 -9.28 10.54 9.67
C LYS A 29 -10.66 9.92 9.58
N LYS A 30 -11.36 10.07 8.45
CA LYS A 30 -12.78 9.70 8.34
C LYS A 30 -13.01 8.62 7.30
N ASP A 31 -12.34 8.72 6.16
CA ASP A 31 -12.54 7.77 5.07
C ASP A 31 -11.80 6.45 5.35
N LYS A 32 -12.57 5.45 5.77
CA LYS A 32 -12.06 4.10 6.08
C LYS A 32 -11.46 3.39 4.87
N ASP A 33 -11.89 3.74 3.65
CA ASP A 33 -11.35 3.14 2.44
C ASP A 33 -9.94 3.66 2.14
N ILE A 34 -9.76 4.98 2.17
CA ILE A 34 -8.44 5.60 2.01
C ILE A 34 -7.48 5.12 3.11
N ARG A 35 -7.96 5.03 4.37
CA ARG A 35 -7.17 4.49 5.49
C ARG A 35 -6.78 3.03 5.27
N PHE A 36 -7.65 2.21 4.67
CA PHE A 36 -7.31 0.84 4.29
C PHE A 36 -6.15 0.81 3.29
N HIS A 37 -6.24 1.59 2.21
CA HIS A 37 -5.20 1.65 1.18
C HIS A 37 -3.87 2.19 1.73
N ALA A 38 -3.94 3.16 2.64
CA ALA A 38 -2.79 3.68 3.37
C ALA A 38 -2.08 2.59 4.21
N ILE A 39 -2.83 1.84 5.03
CA ILE A 39 -2.28 0.77 5.86
C ILE A 39 -1.75 -0.38 5.00
N GLN A 40 -2.50 -0.81 3.96
CA GLN A 40 -2.04 -1.85 3.04
C GLN A 40 -0.73 -1.44 2.35
N SER A 41 -0.60 -0.17 1.95
CA SER A 41 0.63 0.36 1.35
C SER A 41 1.82 0.31 2.31
N ILE A 42 1.64 0.79 3.56
CA ILE A 42 2.68 0.79 4.60
C ILE A 42 3.19 -0.62 4.85
N LEU A 43 2.28 -1.56 5.08
CA LEU A 43 2.64 -2.94 5.42
C LEU A 43 3.30 -3.66 4.24
N THR A 44 2.78 -3.46 3.02
CA THR A 44 3.31 -4.12 1.82
C THR A 44 4.72 -3.61 1.49
N PHE A 45 4.87 -2.30 1.28
CA PHE A 45 6.13 -1.73 0.80
C PHE A 45 7.16 -1.50 1.90
N GLY A 46 6.71 -1.26 3.14
CA GLY A 46 7.58 -1.22 4.32
C GLY A 46 8.12 -2.61 4.64
N GLY A 47 7.25 -3.63 4.63
CA GLY A 47 7.66 -5.03 4.78
C GLY A 47 8.63 -5.48 3.68
N LEU A 48 8.37 -5.12 2.42
CA LEU A 48 9.27 -5.41 1.30
C LEU A 48 10.64 -4.74 1.49
N THR A 49 10.68 -3.48 1.93
CA THR A 49 11.92 -2.74 2.21
C THR A 49 12.73 -3.41 3.32
N ILE A 50 12.08 -3.84 4.40
CA ILE A 50 12.75 -4.56 5.50
C ILE A 50 13.30 -5.91 5.01
N LEU A 51 12.52 -6.65 4.21
CA LEU A 51 12.93 -7.95 3.69
C LEU A 51 14.22 -7.87 2.84
N ILE A 52 14.31 -6.88 1.94
CA ILE A 52 15.48 -6.71 1.06
C ILE A 52 16.72 -6.19 1.80
N MET A 53 16.55 -5.55 2.96
CA MET A 53 17.68 -5.04 3.77
C MET A 53 18.41 -6.14 4.55
N VAL A 54 17.86 -7.36 4.63
CA VAL A 54 18.52 -8.49 5.31
C VAL A 54 19.64 -9.02 4.41
N PRO A 55 20.94 -9.00 4.78
CA PRO A 55 22.04 -9.22 3.84
C PRO A 55 21.99 -10.53 3.04
N LEU A 56 21.81 -11.67 3.72
CA LEU A 56 21.84 -12.99 3.09
C LEU A 56 20.55 -13.31 2.31
N LEU A 57 19.39 -12.88 2.85
CA LEU A 57 18.09 -13.06 2.19
C LEU A 57 17.92 -12.10 1.02
N GLY A 58 18.38 -10.87 1.18
CA GLY A 58 18.33 -9.81 0.19
C GLY A 58 19.13 -10.17 -1.06
N LEU A 59 20.31 -10.76 -0.94
CA LEU A 59 21.11 -11.14 -2.11
C LEU A 59 20.37 -12.10 -3.06
N VAL A 60 19.66 -13.07 -2.52
CA VAL A 60 18.94 -14.10 -3.30
C VAL A 60 17.54 -13.63 -3.71
N LEU A 61 16.83 -12.96 -2.80
CA LEU A 61 15.44 -12.59 -3.00
C LEU A 61 15.27 -11.25 -3.71
N ALA A 62 16.23 -10.32 -3.64
CA ALA A 62 16.06 -8.96 -4.17
C ALA A 62 15.66 -8.90 -5.65
N PRO A 63 16.23 -9.70 -6.58
CA PRO A 63 15.82 -9.64 -7.98
C PRO A 63 14.35 -10.05 -8.18
N LEU A 64 13.94 -11.14 -7.51
CA LEU A 64 12.55 -11.63 -7.58
C LEU A 64 11.58 -10.68 -6.86
N ALA A 65 11.98 -10.18 -5.70
CA ALA A 65 11.22 -9.22 -4.90
C ALA A 65 11.05 -7.88 -5.62
N ALA A 66 12.05 -7.43 -6.37
CA ALA A 66 11.97 -6.22 -7.18
C ALA A 66 10.97 -6.37 -8.33
N ILE A 67 11.04 -7.47 -9.10
CA ILE A 67 10.10 -7.71 -10.21
C ILE A 67 8.68 -7.87 -9.68
N PHE A 68 8.48 -8.75 -8.69
CA PHE A 68 7.18 -8.97 -8.08
C PHE A 68 6.64 -7.69 -7.43
N GLY A 69 7.46 -6.98 -6.67
CA GLY A 69 7.11 -5.74 -6.00
C GLY A 69 6.73 -4.63 -7.00
N PHE A 70 7.44 -4.52 -8.11
CA PHE A 70 7.12 -3.55 -9.17
C PHE A 70 5.80 -3.87 -9.88
N ILE A 71 5.56 -5.14 -10.22
CA ILE A 71 4.28 -5.57 -10.82
C ILE A 71 3.14 -5.31 -9.84
N LEU A 72 3.30 -5.72 -8.57
CA LEU A 72 2.31 -5.50 -7.53
C LEU A 72 2.01 -4.01 -7.33
N TRP A 73 3.05 -3.17 -7.33
CA TRP A 73 2.93 -1.72 -7.21
C TRP A 73 2.10 -1.10 -8.32
N LEU A 74 2.38 -1.46 -9.59
CA LEU A 74 1.60 -0.99 -10.73
C LEU A 74 0.14 -1.47 -10.65
N VAL A 75 -0.07 -2.76 -10.34
CA VAL A 75 -1.42 -3.33 -10.21
C VAL A 75 -2.22 -2.58 -9.14
N LEU A 76 -1.65 -2.36 -7.96
CA LEU A 76 -2.32 -1.65 -6.88
C LEU A 76 -2.67 -0.20 -7.26
N ILE A 77 -1.76 0.53 -7.92
CA ILE A 77 -2.04 1.91 -8.37
C ILE A 77 -3.17 1.92 -9.41
N ILE A 78 -3.03 1.15 -10.48
CA ILE A 78 -3.95 1.20 -11.63
C ILE A 78 -5.35 0.75 -11.20
N LYS A 79 -5.43 -0.38 -10.50
CA LYS A 79 -6.72 -0.97 -10.10
C LYS A 79 -7.43 -0.10 -9.07
N THR A 80 -6.69 0.44 -8.10
CA THR A 80 -7.28 1.37 -7.12
C THR A 80 -7.74 2.66 -7.79
N TYR A 81 -6.97 3.20 -8.73
CA TYR A 81 -7.36 4.38 -9.50
C TYR A 81 -8.64 4.14 -10.31
N GLN A 82 -8.82 2.92 -10.85
CA GLN A 82 -10.05 2.49 -11.52
C GLN A 82 -11.22 2.25 -10.56
N GLY A 83 -11.02 2.38 -9.24
CA GLY A 83 -12.04 2.16 -8.21
C GLY A 83 -12.15 0.72 -7.73
N GLU A 84 -11.25 -0.18 -8.16
CA GLU A 84 -11.21 -1.56 -7.68
C GLU A 84 -10.43 -1.66 -6.35
N LYS A 85 -11.07 -2.23 -5.34
CA LYS A 85 -10.44 -2.49 -4.03
C LYS A 85 -9.78 -3.86 -4.00
N ILE A 86 -8.49 -3.91 -4.32
CA ILE A 86 -7.69 -5.13 -4.16
C ILE A 86 -7.31 -5.30 -2.69
N VAL A 87 -7.73 -6.42 -2.11
CA VAL A 87 -7.33 -6.85 -0.77
C VAL A 87 -6.25 -7.90 -0.92
N LEU A 88 -5.01 -7.58 -0.55
CA LEU A 88 -3.93 -8.55 -0.63
C LEU A 88 -4.12 -9.67 0.40
N PRO A 89 -3.81 -10.93 0.03
CA PRO A 89 -3.79 -12.01 1.01
C PRO A 89 -2.88 -11.68 2.17
N LEU A 90 -3.29 -12.03 3.39
CA LEU A 90 -2.60 -11.74 4.66
C LEU A 90 -2.52 -10.24 5.01
N VAL A 91 -1.85 -9.44 4.18
CA VAL A 91 -1.59 -8.00 4.44
C VAL A 91 -2.87 -7.17 4.36
N GLY A 92 -3.70 -7.39 3.35
CA GLY A 92 -4.97 -6.70 3.20
C GLY A 92 -5.97 -7.09 4.28
N GLU A 93 -6.04 -8.38 4.65
CA GLU A 93 -6.88 -8.82 5.77
C GLU A 93 -6.44 -8.22 7.10
N PHE A 94 -5.13 -8.09 7.32
CA PHE A 94 -4.62 -7.37 8.48
C PHE A 94 -4.95 -5.87 8.41
N ALA A 95 -4.79 -5.24 7.25
CA ALA A 95 -5.12 -3.83 7.04
C ALA A 95 -6.60 -3.53 7.36
N LYS A 96 -7.54 -4.39 6.92
CA LYS A 96 -8.96 -4.29 7.29
C LYS A 96 -9.16 -4.24 8.81
N LYS A 97 -8.54 -5.19 9.53
CA LYS A 97 -8.60 -5.25 10.99
C LYS A 97 -8.00 -4.03 11.68
N GLN A 98 -6.99 -3.40 11.09
CA GLN A 98 -6.39 -2.20 11.66
C GLN A 98 -7.28 -0.97 11.45
N VAL A 99 -7.92 -0.81 10.29
CA VAL A 99 -8.86 0.30 10.04
C VAL A 99 -9.99 0.36 11.07
N GLU A 100 -10.40 -0.78 11.63
CA GLU A 100 -11.42 -0.82 12.68
C GLU A 100 -10.93 -0.31 14.04
N LYS A 101 -9.61 -0.27 14.26
CA LYS A 101 -8.97 0.10 15.53
C LYS A 101 -8.45 1.53 15.57
N VAL A 102 -8.20 2.14 14.42
CA VAL A 102 -7.63 3.49 14.28
C VAL A 102 -8.54 4.44 13.52
#